data_AF-A0A931G6W1-F1
#
_entry.id   AF-A0A931G6W1-F1
#
_cell.length_a   1.000
_cell.length_b   1.000
_cell.length_c   1.000
_cell.angle_alpha   90.00
_cell.angle_beta   90.00
_cell.angle_gamma   90.00
#
_symmetry.space_group_name_H-M   'P 1'
#
loop_
_entity.id
_entity.type
_entity.pdbx_description
1 polymer ?
#
loop_
_entity_poly.entity_id
_entity_poly.type
_entity_poly.pdbx_seq_one_letter_code
_entity_poly.pdbx_strand_id
1 'polypeptide(L)'
;MTSEGLNRQPQGITVGGQFAPTQHSEAPIRLFDRADGSFLNPAPSATADHCIQFWSRVEIPDEVIDQVADAYVKYRSEEIDRDLDQTMARWRANWEKQNPVPKDRHLPEYQQRFKQEYEQHRLSALPGVVAKRPERLGEYDTRQLIRAAKMLAHRPNSQRFPGEGDKVLNEPIELFDETLTVLEIDKKYSLWDVRYSMEKIFRNDAEALLRAVESQSEQLSGIHEQLVHQRSDFAQY
;
A
#
# COMPACT_ATOMS: atom_id res chain seq x y z
N MET A 1 19.90 25.71 42.76
CA MET A 1 18.97 24.79 43.46
C MET A 1 17.86 24.48 42.48
N THR A 2 17.88 23.29 41.91
CA THR A 2 17.00 22.83 40.83
C THR A 2 15.70 22.26 41.41
N SER A 3 14.57 22.73 40.91
CA SER A 3 13.23 22.19 41.20
C SER A 3 12.97 20.97 40.32
N GLU A 4 13.17 19.78 40.86
CA GLU A 4 12.74 18.53 40.25
C GLU A 4 11.22 18.42 40.32
N GLY A 5 10.59 18.33 39.15
CA GLY A 5 9.17 18.05 38.99
C GLY A 5 8.83 16.66 39.51
N LEU A 6 7.88 16.61 40.44
CA LEU A 6 7.28 15.40 40.99
C LEU A 6 6.77 14.47 39.89
N ASN A 7 7.49 13.37 39.68
CA ASN A 7 7.02 12.19 38.97
C ASN A 7 5.85 11.58 39.76
N ARG A 8 4.60 11.87 39.36
CA ARG A 8 3.43 11.15 39.86
C ARG A 8 3.30 9.84 39.09
N GLN A 9 4.09 8.84 39.46
CA GLN A 9 3.72 7.44 39.20
C GLN A 9 2.90 6.94 40.39
N PRO A 10 1.69 6.39 40.18
CA PRO A 10 1.01 5.65 41.25
C PRO A 10 1.83 4.39 41.57
N GLN A 11 2.04 4.12 42.86
CA GLN A 11 2.62 2.85 43.33
C GLN A 11 1.62 1.73 43.03
N GLY A 12 1.81 1.04 41.91
CA GLY A 12 1.04 -0.16 41.56
C GLY A 12 1.44 -1.35 42.42
N ILE A 13 0.44 -2.11 42.87
CA ILE A 13 0.58 -3.36 43.64
C ILE A 13 1.28 -4.40 42.77
N THR A 14 2.35 -5.00 43.28
CA THR A 14 3.31 -5.82 42.53
C THR A 14 2.82 -7.22 42.12
N VAL A 15 1.56 -7.59 42.34
CA VAL A 15 1.11 -8.97 42.13
C VAL A 15 -0.34 -9.05 41.61
N GLY A 16 -0.51 -9.54 40.39
CA GLY A 16 -1.69 -10.33 40.00
C GLY A 16 -2.92 -9.63 39.39
N GLY A 17 -2.83 -8.38 38.95
CA GLY A 17 -3.94 -7.72 38.23
C GLY A 17 -3.84 -7.82 36.71
N GLN A 18 -4.98 -7.77 35.99
CA GLN A 18 -5.05 -7.63 34.52
C GLN A 18 -4.32 -6.39 33.96
N PHE A 19 -3.88 -5.48 34.82
CA PHE A 19 -3.11 -4.27 34.48
C PHE A 19 -1.67 -4.32 35.02
N ALA A 20 -1.20 -5.49 35.47
CA ALA A 20 0.20 -5.65 35.86
C ALA A 20 1.09 -5.41 34.62
N PRO A 21 2.19 -4.65 34.75
CA PRO A 21 3.10 -4.40 33.63
C PRO A 21 3.73 -5.73 33.20
N THR A 22 3.24 -6.31 32.11
CA THR A 22 3.92 -7.38 31.41
C THR A 22 5.19 -6.81 30.80
N GLN A 23 6.34 -7.30 31.27
CA GLN A 23 7.63 -7.02 30.63
C GLN A 23 7.64 -7.73 29.28
N HIS A 24 7.16 -7.05 28.24
CA HIS A 24 7.44 -7.44 26.87
C HIS A 24 8.90 -7.10 26.60
N SER A 25 9.70 -8.10 26.19
CA SER A 25 11.06 -7.85 25.68
C SER A 25 10.99 -6.76 24.62
N GLU A 26 11.82 -5.71 24.75
CA GLU A 26 11.89 -4.63 23.76
C GLU A 26 11.95 -5.24 22.36
N ALA A 27 10.95 -4.93 21.53
CA ALA A 27 10.99 -5.33 20.14
C ALA A 27 12.29 -4.76 19.53
N PRO A 28 13.05 -5.55 18.76
CA PRO A 28 14.35 -5.14 18.23
C PRO A 28 14.27 -4.00 17.19
N ILE A 29 13.06 -3.49 16.93
CA ILE A 29 12.75 -2.48 15.93
C ILE A 29 11.99 -1.37 16.65
N ARG A 30 12.56 -0.17 16.70
CA ARG A 30 11.88 1.01 17.23
C ARG A 30 10.80 1.45 16.25
N LEU A 31 9.55 1.14 16.56
CA LEU A 31 8.40 1.54 15.73
C LEU A 31 8.28 3.07 15.52
N PHE A 32 8.94 3.87 16.36
CA PHE A 32 8.84 5.33 16.35
C PHE A 32 10.19 6.00 16.66
N ASP A 33 10.86 6.52 15.64
CA ASP A 33 12.08 7.34 15.80
C ASP A 33 11.79 8.85 15.71
N ARG A 34 10.51 9.26 15.60
CA ARG A 34 10.15 10.67 15.33
C ARG A 34 9.49 11.35 16.52
N ALA A 35 9.96 12.57 16.81
CA ALA A 35 9.35 13.50 17.77
C ALA A 35 8.42 14.53 17.10
N ASP A 36 8.06 14.34 15.82
CA ASP A 36 7.41 15.36 14.99
C ASP A 36 5.89 15.23 14.85
N GLY A 37 5.27 14.30 15.59
CA GLY A 37 3.81 14.21 15.71
C GLY A 37 3.06 13.73 14.47
N SER A 38 3.70 12.99 13.55
CA SER A 38 3.01 12.44 12.37
C SER A 38 2.07 11.28 12.73
N PHE A 39 0.84 11.29 12.23
CA PHE A 39 -0.24 10.32 12.56
C PHE A 39 -0.41 9.17 11.56
N LEU A 40 0.55 8.93 10.65
CA LEU A 40 0.47 7.77 9.76
C LEU A 40 0.81 6.49 10.54
N ASN A 41 0.11 5.39 10.28
CA ASN A 41 0.36 4.10 10.92
C ASN A 41 0.73 3.02 9.88
N PRO A 42 1.96 2.45 9.94
CA PRO A 42 3.07 2.87 10.78
C PRO A 42 3.62 4.25 10.34
N ALA A 43 4.23 4.96 11.28
CA ALA A 43 4.85 6.25 10.98
C ALA A 43 5.97 6.04 9.95
N PRO A 44 6.17 6.95 8.98
CA PRO A 44 7.22 6.79 7.98
C PRO A 44 8.57 6.80 8.68
N SER A 45 9.41 5.81 8.38
CA SER A 45 10.75 5.68 8.98
C SER A 45 11.60 6.93 8.72
N ALA A 46 12.46 7.27 9.68
CA ALA A 46 13.42 8.36 9.51
C ALA A 46 14.56 7.96 8.54
N THR A 47 14.94 6.68 8.52
CA THR A 47 16.00 6.12 7.67
C THR A 47 15.48 5.02 6.75
N ALA A 48 16.18 4.82 5.64
CA ALA A 48 15.92 3.76 4.68
C ALA A 48 16.08 2.38 5.31
N ASP A 49 17.18 2.17 6.04
CA ASP A 49 17.52 0.89 6.68
C ASP A 49 16.39 0.43 7.60
N HIS A 50 15.79 1.35 8.36
CA HIS A 50 14.67 1.03 9.24
C HIS A 50 13.40 0.66 8.45
N CYS A 51 13.10 1.40 7.37
CA CYS A 51 12.00 1.07 6.47
C CYS A 51 12.16 -0.34 5.87
N ILE A 52 13.35 -0.62 5.33
CA ILE A 52 13.69 -1.88 4.68
C ILE A 52 13.64 -3.03 5.69
N GLN A 53 14.29 -2.87 6.84
CA GLN A 53 14.34 -3.90 7.89
C GLN A 53 12.95 -4.22 8.46
N PHE A 54 12.09 -3.22 8.64
CA PHE A 54 10.74 -3.43 9.10
C PHE A 54 9.92 -4.22 8.06
N TRP A 55 9.79 -3.69 6.84
CA TRP A 55 8.92 -4.29 5.83
C TRP A 55 9.43 -5.61 5.26
N SER A 56 10.73 -5.90 5.34
CA SER A 56 11.28 -7.21 4.99
C SER A 56 10.89 -8.31 5.99
N ARG A 57 10.58 -7.95 7.24
CA ARG A 57 10.30 -8.89 8.33
C ARG A 57 8.83 -9.00 8.68
N VAL A 58 8.02 -8.00 8.35
CA VAL A 58 6.59 -8.03 8.61
C VAL A 58 5.97 -9.27 7.95
N GLU A 59 5.24 -10.03 8.75
CA GLU A 59 4.38 -11.12 8.29
C GLU A 59 3.17 -10.51 7.58
N ILE A 60 2.91 -11.00 6.38
CA ILE A 60 1.75 -10.60 5.58
C ILE A 60 0.72 -11.71 5.72
N PRO A 61 -0.48 -11.42 6.26
CA PRO A 61 -1.55 -12.40 6.38
C PRO A 61 -1.94 -12.96 5.01
N ASP A 62 -2.27 -14.24 4.95
CA ASP A 62 -2.62 -14.93 3.70
C ASP A 62 -3.86 -14.30 3.04
N GLU A 63 -4.80 -13.78 3.83
CA GLU A 63 -5.98 -13.08 3.32
C GLU A 63 -5.60 -11.82 2.52
N VAL A 64 -4.51 -11.14 2.88
CA VAL A 64 -4.02 -9.97 2.15
C VAL A 64 -3.34 -10.41 0.84
N ILE A 65 -2.67 -11.55 0.86
CA ILE A 65 -2.02 -12.13 -0.33
C ILE A 65 -3.07 -12.49 -1.37
N ASP A 66 -4.08 -13.28 -0.98
CA ASP A 66 -5.15 -13.72 -1.88
C ASP A 66 -5.88 -12.53 -2.52
N GLN A 67 -6.18 -11.50 -1.74
CA GLN A 67 -6.86 -10.31 -2.24
C GLN A 67 -6.01 -9.51 -3.22
N VAL A 68 -4.70 -9.40 -2.98
CA VAL A 68 -3.81 -8.71 -3.92
C VAL A 68 -3.66 -9.54 -5.21
N ALA A 69 -3.61 -10.87 -5.10
CA ALA A 69 -3.59 -11.74 -6.28
C ALA A 69 -4.87 -11.61 -7.11
N ASP A 70 -6.04 -11.58 -6.48
CA ASP A 70 -7.33 -11.36 -7.15
C ASP A 70 -7.43 -9.97 -7.79
N ALA A 71 -7.01 -8.94 -7.06
CA ALA A 71 -6.99 -7.58 -7.56
C ALA A 71 -6.04 -7.43 -8.75
N TYR A 72 -4.89 -8.08 -8.71
CA TYR A 72 -3.94 -8.11 -9.82
C TYR A 72 -4.60 -8.66 -11.08
N VAL A 73 -5.30 -9.80 -10.99
CA VAL A 73 -6.00 -10.39 -12.14
C VAL A 73 -7.03 -9.40 -12.71
N LYS A 74 -7.76 -8.70 -11.85
CA LYS A 74 -8.76 -7.71 -12.24
C LYS A 74 -8.16 -6.50 -12.96
N TYR A 75 -7.08 -5.91 -12.43
CA TYR A 75 -6.50 -4.69 -12.99
C TYR A 75 -5.56 -4.97 -14.16
N ARG A 76 -5.02 -6.19 -14.28
CA ARG A 76 -4.09 -6.58 -15.36
C ARG A 76 -4.63 -6.25 -16.75
N SER A 77 -5.92 -6.51 -17.02
CA SER A 77 -6.51 -6.18 -18.32
C SER A 77 -6.55 -4.68 -18.57
N GLU A 78 -6.96 -3.88 -17.57
CA GLU A 78 -7.01 -2.43 -17.68
C GLU A 78 -5.62 -1.81 -17.90
N GLU A 79 -4.59 -2.39 -17.29
CA GLU A 79 -3.20 -1.99 -17.51
C GLU A 79 -2.67 -2.36 -18.89
N ILE A 80 -3.01 -3.55 -19.39
CA ILE A 80 -2.66 -3.98 -20.75
C ILE A 80 -3.29 -3.03 -21.76
N ASP A 81 -4.56 -2.68 -21.58
CA ASP A 81 -5.27 -1.73 -22.43
C ASP A 81 -4.60 -0.34 -22.38
N ARG A 82 -4.26 0.15 -21.18
CA ARG A 82 -3.57 1.44 -21.00
C ARG A 82 -2.19 1.47 -21.70
N ASP A 83 -1.40 0.42 -21.56
CA ASP A 83 -0.08 0.30 -22.20
C ASP A 83 -0.19 0.17 -23.73
N LEU A 84 -1.19 -0.57 -24.21
CA LEU A 84 -1.48 -0.69 -25.62
C LEU A 84 -1.89 0.67 -26.19
N ASP A 85 -2.78 1.40 -25.52
CA ASP A 85 -3.20 2.74 -25.93
C ASP A 85 -2.04 3.72 -26.01
N GLN A 86 -1.13 3.71 -25.03
CA GLN A 86 0.08 4.53 -25.07
C GLN A 86 0.99 4.18 -26.25
N THR A 87 1.14 2.88 -26.54
CA THR A 87 1.93 2.39 -27.67
C THR A 87 1.30 2.81 -29.00
N MET A 88 -0.02 2.64 -29.14
CA MET A 88 -0.77 3.03 -30.32
C MET A 88 -0.81 4.55 -30.52
N ALA A 89 -0.87 5.35 -29.45
CA ALA A 89 -0.80 6.80 -29.53
C ALA A 89 0.55 7.29 -30.07
N ARG A 90 1.65 6.70 -29.59
CA ARG A 90 3.01 7.01 -30.10
C ARG A 90 3.16 6.59 -31.56
N TRP A 91 2.70 5.40 -31.90
CA TRP A 91 2.71 4.92 -33.28
C TRP A 91 1.91 5.86 -34.19
N ARG A 92 0.68 6.21 -33.80
CA ARG A 92 -0.20 7.10 -34.57
C ARG A 92 0.44 8.45 -34.83
N ALA A 93 1.03 9.08 -33.80
CA ALA A 93 1.70 10.36 -33.96
C ALA A 93 2.88 10.28 -34.96
N ASN A 94 3.65 9.20 -34.93
CA ASN A 94 4.74 8.97 -35.89
C ASN A 94 4.20 8.69 -37.30
N TRP A 95 3.14 7.90 -37.41
CA TRP A 95 2.53 7.55 -38.67
C TRP A 95 1.95 8.77 -39.38
N GLU A 96 1.18 9.61 -38.67
CA GLU A 96 0.60 10.85 -39.20
C GLU A 96 1.68 11.84 -39.66
N LYS A 97 2.83 11.87 -38.98
CA LYS A 97 4.00 12.68 -39.38
C LYS A 97 4.64 12.19 -40.68
N GLN A 98 4.69 10.88 -40.89
CA GLN A 98 5.25 10.24 -42.09
C GLN A 98 4.24 10.22 -43.25
N ASN A 99 2.95 10.29 -42.95
CA ASN A 99 1.84 10.17 -43.88
C ASN A 99 0.90 11.37 -43.73
N PRO A 100 1.27 12.55 -44.29
CA PRO A 100 0.43 13.74 -44.20
C PRO A 100 -0.93 13.52 -44.87
N VAL A 101 -1.97 14.12 -44.28
CA VAL A 101 -3.35 13.98 -44.75
C VAL A 101 -3.50 14.58 -46.16
N PRO A 102 -3.98 13.80 -47.16
CA PRO A 102 -4.26 14.34 -48.49
C PRO A 102 -5.43 15.32 -48.45
N LYS A 103 -5.36 16.38 -49.26
CA LYS A 103 -6.38 17.46 -49.30
C LYS A 103 -7.52 17.20 -50.29
N ASP A 104 -7.49 16.07 -50.98
CA ASP A 104 -8.27 15.78 -52.17
C ASP A 104 -8.98 14.41 -52.08
N ARG A 105 -9.50 13.92 -53.23
CA ARG A 105 -10.34 12.72 -53.36
C ARG A 105 -9.73 11.42 -52.83
N HIS A 106 -8.44 11.41 -52.47
CA HIS A 106 -7.71 10.26 -51.92
C HIS A 106 -7.90 10.08 -50.40
N LEU A 107 -8.71 10.93 -49.74
CA LEU A 107 -9.04 10.78 -48.32
C LEU A 107 -9.59 9.39 -47.93
N PRO A 108 -10.47 8.73 -48.72
CA PRO A 108 -10.96 7.40 -48.39
C PRO A 108 -9.85 6.34 -48.41
N GLU A 109 -8.96 6.38 -49.40
CA GLU A 109 -7.80 5.47 -49.52
C GLU A 109 -6.82 5.68 -48.35
N TYR A 110 -6.59 6.94 -47.97
CA TYR A 110 -5.80 7.29 -46.79
C TYR A 110 -6.39 6.72 -45.49
N GLN A 111 -7.70 6.88 -45.27
CA GLN A 111 -8.38 6.36 -44.09
C GLN A 111 -8.37 4.83 -44.06
N GLN A 112 -8.54 4.18 -45.21
CA GLN A 112 -8.50 2.73 -45.31
C GLN A 112 -7.10 2.19 -45.01
N ARG A 113 -6.06 2.81 -45.57
CA ARG A 113 -4.66 2.47 -45.28
C ARG A 113 -4.34 2.67 -43.80
N PHE A 114 -4.73 3.81 -43.21
CA PHE A 114 -4.55 4.06 -41.78
C PHE A 114 -5.21 2.95 -40.94
N LYS A 115 -6.47 2.58 -41.22
CA LYS A 115 -7.17 1.52 -40.47
C LYS A 115 -6.45 0.17 -40.56
N GLN A 116 -5.98 -0.21 -41.75
CA GLN A 116 -5.28 -1.47 -41.97
C GLN A 116 -3.94 -1.51 -41.22
N GLU A 117 -3.12 -0.47 -41.37
CA GLU A 117 -1.82 -0.40 -40.70
C GLU A 117 -1.95 -0.24 -39.18
N TYR A 118 -2.98 0.49 -38.71
CA TYR A 118 -3.29 0.62 -37.29
C TYR A 118 -3.63 -0.75 -36.68
N GLU A 119 -4.53 -1.51 -37.29
CA GLU A 119 -4.91 -2.84 -36.75
C GLU A 119 -3.75 -3.83 -36.86
N GLN A 120 -2.99 -3.80 -37.94
CA GLN A 120 -1.79 -4.63 -38.08
C GLN A 120 -0.77 -4.32 -36.99
N HIS A 121 -0.53 -3.03 -36.72
CA HIS A 121 0.40 -2.63 -35.66
C HIS A 121 -0.13 -3.02 -34.28
N ARG A 122 -1.42 -2.80 -34.01
CA ARG A 122 -2.09 -3.21 -32.77
C ARG A 122 -1.91 -4.70 -32.49
N LEU A 123 -2.20 -5.55 -33.48
CA LEU A 123 -2.03 -7.00 -33.37
C LEU A 123 -0.56 -7.40 -33.17
N SER A 124 0.38 -6.70 -33.80
CA SER A 124 1.81 -6.96 -33.61
C SER A 124 2.35 -6.52 -32.24
N ALA A 125 1.80 -5.44 -31.66
CA ALA A 125 2.25 -4.88 -30.39
C ALA A 125 1.67 -5.62 -29.18
N LEU A 126 0.44 -6.15 -29.30
CA LEU A 126 -0.29 -6.79 -28.22
C LEU A 126 0.51 -7.89 -27.48
N PRO A 127 1.17 -8.86 -28.15
CA PRO A 127 1.94 -9.89 -27.46
C PRO A 127 3.06 -9.31 -26.59
N GLY A 128 3.75 -8.27 -27.08
CA GLY A 128 4.83 -7.60 -26.34
C GLY A 128 4.32 -6.85 -25.12
N VAL A 129 3.13 -6.25 -25.19
CA VAL A 129 2.49 -5.59 -24.04
C VAL A 129 2.04 -6.61 -23.00
N VAL A 130 1.39 -7.70 -23.43
CA VAL A 130 0.91 -8.77 -22.55
C VAL A 130 2.08 -9.46 -21.83
N ALA A 131 3.20 -9.68 -22.52
CA ALA A 131 4.37 -10.38 -21.99
C ALA A 131 5.16 -9.58 -20.93
N LYS A 132 4.90 -8.27 -20.76
CA LYS A 132 5.57 -7.47 -19.71
C LYS A 132 5.27 -7.95 -18.30
N ARG A 133 4.15 -8.67 -18.12
CA ARG A 133 3.60 -9.03 -16.81
C ARG A 133 3.10 -10.48 -16.84
N PRO A 134 3.32 -11.26 -15.77
CA PRO A 134 2.82 -12.62 -15.68
C PRO A 134 1.28 -12.64 -15.73
N GLU A 135 0.69 -13.79 -16.06
CA GLU A 135 -0.77 -13.92 -16.11
C GLU A 135 -1.39 -13.96 -14.70
N ARG A 136 -0.66 -14.57 -13.77
CA ARG A 136 -1.03 -14.69 -12.36
C ARG A 136 0.21 -14.46 -11.50
N LEU A 137 0.00 -14.00 -10.29
CA LEU A 137 1.05 -13.92 -9.29
C LEU A 137 1.00 -15.16 -8.40
N GLY A 138 2.16 -15.76 -8.13
CA GLY A 138 2.28 -16.75 -7.06
C GLY A 138 2.19 -16.09 -5.69
N GLU A 139 1.91 -16.87 -4.65
CA GLU A 139 1.86 -16.37 -3.26
C GLU A 139 3.19 -15.72 -2.85
N TYR A 140 4.33 -16.33 -3.21
CA TYR A 140 5.66 -15.82 -2.92
C TYR A 140 5.87 -14.42 -3.51
N ASP A 141 5.68 -14.27 -4.83
CA ASP A 141 5.83 -12.98 -5.50
C ASP A 141 4.86 -11.94 -4.96
N THR A 142 3.62 -12.35 -4.69
CA THR A 142 2.60 -11.45 -4.13
C THR A 142 3.04 -10.88 -2.78
N ARG A 143 3.61 -11.70 -1.88
CA ARG A 143 4.19 -11.20 -0.62
C ARG A 143 5.26 -10.16 -0.87
N GLN A 144 6.16 -10.41 -1.81
CA GLN A 144 7.27 -9.52 -2.11
C GLN A 144 6.80 -8.20 -2.73
N LEU A 145 5.81 -8.24 -3.62
CA LEU A 145 5.17 -7.06 -4.20
C LEU A 145 4.48 -6.20 -3.13
N ILE A 146 3.79 -6.81 -2.16
CA ILE A 146 3.20 -6.10 -1.02
C ILE A 146 4.28 -5.41 -0.19
N ARG A 147 5.39 -6.09 0.10
CA ARG A 147 6.52 -5.49 0.83
C ARG A 147 7.09 -4.29 0.08
N ALA A 148 7.37 -4.44 -1.21
CA ALA A 148 7.86 -3.35 -2.05
C ALA A 148 6.88 -2.16 -2.08
N ALA A 149 5.58 -2.42 -2.21
CA ALA A 149 4.53 -1.40 -2.15
C ALA A 149 4.54 -0.63 -0.82
N LYS A 150 4.67 -1.34 0.30
CA LYS A 150 4.71 -0.73 1.64
C LYS A 150 6.02 0.03 1.89
N MET A 151 7.16 -0.50 1.46
CA MET A 151 8.44 0.23 1.48
C MET A 151 8.33 1.54 0.71
N LEU A 152 7.73 1.52 -0.48
CA LEU A 152 7.52 2.71 -1.30
C LEU A 152 6.60 3.74 -0.62
N ALA A 153 5.50 3.28 -0.02
CA ALA A 153 4.53 4.14 0.66
C ALA A 153 5.07 4.77 1.95
N HIS A 154 5.89 4.03 2.70
CA HIS A 154 6.44 4.46 3.99
C HIS A 154 7.89 4.94 3.90
N ARG A 155 8.41 5.16 2.69
CA ARG A 155 9.78 5.63 2.49
C ARG A 155 10.02 6.98 3.19
N PRO A 156 11.26 7.26 3.64
CA PRO A 156 11.59 8.54 4.25
C PRO A 156 11.26 9.73 3.34
N ASN A 157 10.75 10.81 3.93
CA ASN A 157 10.40 12.02 3.19
C ASN A 157 11.68 12.67 2.65
N SER A 158 11.78 12.84 1.33
CA SER A 158 12.98 13.34 0.66
C SER A 158 13.36 14.78 1.02
N GLN A 159 12.41 15.62 1.45
CA GLN A 159 12.68 16.99 1.89
C GLN A 159 13.33 17.03 3.27
N ARG A 160 12.95 16.08 4.15
CA ARG A 160 13.48 15.99 5.52
C ARG A 160 14.74 15.12 5.61
N PHE A 161 14.81 14.07 4.80
CA PHE A 161 15.89 13.10 4.76
C PHE A 161 16.34 12.88 3.30
N PRO A 162 17.16 13.80 2.75
CA PRO A 162 17.64 13.69 1.38
C PRO A 162 18.43 12.40 1.15
N GLY A 163 18.20 11.73 0.02
CA GLY A 163 18.90 10.49 -0.38
C GLY A 163 18.40 9.20 0.30
N GLU A 164 17.74 9.28 1.45
CA GLU A 164 17.19 8.09 2.12
C GLU A 164 16.05 7.44 1.30
N GLY A 165 15.22 8.24 0.65
CA GLY A 165 14.18 7.71 -0.25
C GLY A 165 14.75 6.92 -1.43
N ASP A 166 15.90 7.34 -1.97
CA ASP A 166 16.54 6.68 -3.11
C ASP A 166 17.16 5.33 -2.72
N LYS A 167 17.65 5.20 -1.48
CA LYS A 167 18.10 3.91 -0.95
C LYS A 167 16.97 2.89 -0.95
N VAL A 168 15.77 3.27 -0.48
CA VAL A 168 14.58 2.40 -0.51
C VAL A 168 14.20 2.03 -1.94
N LEU A 169 14.27 2.97 -2.88
CA LEU A 169 13.94 2.73 -4.30
C LEU A 169 14.89 1.74 -4.97
N ASN A 170 16.17 1.73 -4.57
CA ASN A 170 17.19 0.86 -5.12
C ASN A 170 17.37 -0.44 -4.34
N GLU A 171 16.55 -0.69 -3.31
CA GLU A 171 16.62 -1.93 -2.54
C GLU A 171 16.23 -3.13 -3.43
N PRO A 172 17.07 -4.17 -3.51
CA PRO A 172 16.76 -5.38 -4.27
C PRO A 172 15.71 -6.23 -3.55
N ILE A 173 14.71 -6.69 -4.29
CA ILE A 173 13.67 -7.60 -3.84
C ILE A 173 13.72 -8.84 -4.73
N GLU A 174 13.80 -10.00 -4.09
CA GLU A 174 13.83 -11.30 -4.77
C GLU A 174 12.40 -11.75 -5.09
N LEU A 175 12.10 -11.89 -6.38
CA LEU A 175 10.94 -12.58 -6.91
C LEU A 175 11.33 -14.01 -7.29
N PHE A 176 10.36 -14.84 -7.65
CA PHE A 176 10.58 -16.25 -7.97
C PHE A 176 11.56 -16.46 -9.13
N ASP A 177 11.43 -15.68 -10.21
CA ASP A 177 12.23 -15.83 -11.43
C ASP A 177 13.33 -14.77 -11.62
N GLU A 178 13.34 -13.72 -10.79
CA GLU A 178 14.22 -12.55 -10.99
C GLU A 178 14.44 -11.77 -9.69
N THR A 179 15.46 -10.92 -9.67
CA THR A 179 15.65 -9.92 -8.61
C THR A 179 15.48 -8.53 -9.22
N LEU A 180 14.56 -7.75 -8.66
CA LEU A 180 14.25 -6.39 -9.13
C LEU A 180 14.35 -5.42 -7.97
N THR A 181 14.75 -4.18 -8.27
CA THR A 181 14.67 -3.09 -7.29
C THR A 181 13.22 -2.69 -7.02
N VAL A 182 12.94 -2.08 -5.87
CA VAL A 182 11.61 -1.52 -5.56
C VAL A 182 11.11 -0.59 -6.68
N LEU A 183 12.00 0.20 -7.29
CA LEU A 183 11.66 1.08 -8.42
C LEU A 183 11.30 0.31 -9.70
N GLU A 184 12.02 -0.77 -10.01
CA GLU A 184 11.71 -1.60 -11.17
C GLU A 184 10.40 -2.35 -10.97
N ILE A 185 10.13 -2.81 -9.75
CA ILE A 185 8.85 -3.41 -9.37
C ILE A 185 7.72 -2.40 -9.53
N ASP A 186 7.86 -1.17 -9.04
CA ASP A 186 6.86 -0.09 -9.21
C ASP A 186 6.51 0.13 -10.68
N LYS A 187 7.52 0.14 -11.56
CA LYS A 187 7.32 0.32 -13.00
C LYS A 187 6.71 -0.91 -13.69
N LYS A 188 7.11 -2.12 -13.31
CA LYS A 188 6.69 -3.36 -13.99
C LYS A 188 5.28 -3.79 -13.56
N TYR A 189 5.01 -3.71 -12.27
CA TYR A 189 3.77 -4.22 -11.64
C TYR A 189 2.80 -3.13 -11.19
N SER A 190 3.11 -1.85 -11.43
CA SER A 190 2.28 -0.70 -11.00
C SER A 190 1.88 -0.82 -9.53
N LEU A 191 2.83 -0.59 -8.62
CA LEU A 191 2.54 -0.72 -7.19
C LEU A 191 1.47 0.27 -6.71
N TRP A 192 1.04 1.24 -7.52
CA TRP A 192 -0.15 2.04 -7.24
C TRP A 192 -1.43 1.19 -7.17
N ASP A 193 -1.65 0.30 -8.14
CA ASP A 193 -2.84 -0.56 -8.18
C ASP A 193 -2.83 -1.60 -7.04
N VAL A 194 -1.64 -2.12 -6.72
CA VAL A 194 -1.42 -2.98 -5.53
C VAL A 194 -1.74 -2.21 -4.24
N ARG A 195 -1.23 -0.98 -4.08
CA ARG A 195 -1.53 -0.13 -2.91
C ARG A 195 -3.00 0.19 -2.77
N TYR A 196 -3.64 0.60 -3.86
CA TYR A 196 -5.06 0.90 -3.87
C TYR A 196 -5.92 -0.30 -3.46
N SER A 197 -5.54 -1.50 -3.91
CA SER A 197 -6.22 -2.75 -3.56
C SER A 197 -6.08 -3.07 -2.07
N MET A 198 -4.91 -2.84 -1.48
CA MET A 198 -4.71 -2.96 -0.02
C MET A 198 -5.52 -1.92 0.78
N GLU A 199 -5.68 -0.69 0.29
CA GLU A 199 -6.39 0.38 1.00
C GLU A 199 -7.91 0.22 0.99
N LYS A 200 -8.49 -0.40 -0.04
CA LYS A 200 -9.93 -0.70 -0.11
C LYS A 200 -10.41 -1.60 1.03
N ILE A 201 -9.52 -2.42 1.57
CA ILE A 201 -9.80 -3.39 2.64
C ILE A 201 -10.20 -2.68 3.93
N PHE A 202 -9.45 -1.64 4.34
CA PHE A 202 -9.77 -0.87 5.56
C PHE A 202 -11.11 -0.12 5.48
N ARG A 203 -11.64 0.11 4.28
CA ARG A 203 -12.91 0.82 4.08
C ARG A 203 -14.11 -0.11 3.91
N ASN A 204 -13.89 -1.32 3.40
CA ASN A 204 -14.97 -2.27 3.14
C ASN A 204 -15.38 -3.08 4.38
N ASP A 205 -14.61 -3.05 5.45
CA ASP A 205 -15.04 -3.60 6.73
C ASP A 205 -15.89 -2.60 7.54
N ALA A 206 -16.76 -1.87 6.84
CA ALA A 206 -17.72 -0.96 7.45
C ALA A 206 -18.62 -1.70 8.45
N GLU A 207 -18.91 -2.99 8.20
CA GLU A 207 -19.64 -3.84 9.13
C GLU A 207 -18.82 -4.23 10.37
N ALA A 208 -17.54 -4.62 10.28
CA ALA A 208 -16.78 -4.86 11.51
C ALA A 208 -16.49 -3.55 12.26
N LEU A 209 -16.31 -2.43 11.56
CA LEU A 209 -16.24 -1.11 12.18
C LEU A 209 -17.55 -0.75 12.90
N LEU A 210 -18.70 -1.01 12.28
CA LEU A 210 -20.02 -0.85 12.91
C LEU A 210 -20.16 -1.75 14.14
N ARG A 211 -19.84 -3.05 14.03
CA ARG A 211 -19.88 -3.98 15.17
C ARG A 211 -18.93 -3.59 16.29
N ALA A 212 -17.75 -3.06 15.97
CA ALA A 212 -16.81 -2.56 16.96
C ALA A 212 -17.36 -1.31 17.69
N VAL A 213 -18.01 -0.40 16.96
CA VAL A 213 -18.66 0.79 17.53
C VAL A 213 -19.87 0.40 18.39
N GLU A 214 -20.69 -0.55 17.93
CA GLU A 214 -21.82 -1.09 18.69
C GLU A 214 -21.34 -1.75 19.99
N SER A 215 -20.30 -2.58 19.92
CA SER A 215 -19.69 -3.22 21.08
C SER A 215 -19.14 -2.20 22.08
N GLN A 216 -18.49 -1.12 21.62
CA GLN A 216 -18.04 -0.04 22.50
C GLN A 216 -19.21 0.73 23.13
N SER A 217 -20.30 0.94 22.39
CA SER A 217 -21.51 1.58 22.91
C SER A 217 -22.19 0.74 23.99
N GLU A 218 -22.25 -0.59 23.82
CA GLU A 218 -22.76 -1.52 24.84
C GLU A 218 -21.90 -1.52 26.10
N GLN A 219 -20.57 -1.53 25.95
CA GLN A 219 -19.65 -1.43 27.09
C GLN A 219 -19.82 -0.13 27.87
N LEU A 220 -19.95 1.01 27.17
CA LEU A 220 -20.17 2.31 27.82
C LEU A 220 -21.53 2.37 28.54
N SER A 221 -22.56 1.75 27.97
CA SER A 221 -23.89 1.68 28.59
C SER A 221 -23.85 0.82 29.86
N GLY A 222 -23.18 -0.33 29.83
CA GLY A 222 -22.99 -1.17 31.01
C GLY A 222 -22.19 -0.49 32.12
N ILE A 223 -21.15 0.28 31.77
CA ILE A 223 -20.38 1.10 32.73
C ILE A 223 -21.27 2.19 33.34
N HIS A 224 -22.12 2.84 32.53
CA HIS A 224 -23.04 3.86 33.01
C HIS A 224 -24.06 3.28 34.01
N GLU A 225 -24.67 2.12 33.71
CA GLU A 225 -25.59 1.43 34.62
C GLU A 225 -24.91 1.01 35.93
N GLN A 226 -23.68 0.50 35.87
CA GLN A 226 -22.90 0.18 37.07
C GLN A 226 -22.62 1.41 37.93
N LEU A 227 -22.29 2.55 37.32
CA LEU A 227 -22.07 3.81 38.03
C LEU A 227 -23.35 4.37 38.65
N VAL A 228 -24.50 4.23 37.97
CA VAL A 228 -25.80 4.63 38.51
C VAL A 228 -26.18 3.74 39.69
N HIS A 229 -26.01 2.43 39.59
CA HIS A 229 -26.26 1.49 40.68
C HIS A 229 -25.38 1.74 41.90
N GLN A 230 -24.07 1.93 41.69
CA GLN A 230 -23.16 2.29 42.79
C GLN A 230 -23.55 3.61 43.45
N ARG A 231 -24.01 4.62 42.67
CA ARG A 231 -24.50 5.88 43.24
C ARG A 231 -25.76 5.72 44.08
N SER A 232 -26.69 4.87 43.66
CA SER A 232 -27.89 4.57 44.45
C SER A 232 -27.58 3.80 45.73
N ASP A 233 -26.61 2.90 45.70
CA ASP A 233 -26.17 2.15 46.88
C ASP A 233 -25.48 3.07 47.90
N PHE A 234 -24.71 4.06 47.43
CA PHE A 234 -24.13 5.11 48.29
C PHE A 234 -25.15 6.10 48.87
N ALA A 235 -26.35 6.20 48.29
CA ALA A 235 -27.41 7.09 48.78
C ALA A 235 -28.36 6.40 49.79
N GLN A 236 -28.21 5.08 49.99
CA GLN A 236 -28.99 4.28 50.95
C GLN A 236 -28.23 3.97 52.26
N TYR A 237 -27.00 4.46 52.40
CA TYR A 237 -26.22 4.51 53.64
C TYR A 237 -26.11 5.95 54.14
#